data_AF-A0A1C4DEH5-F1
#
_entry.id   AF-A0A1C4DEH5-F1
#
_cell.length_a   1.000
_cell.length_b   1.000
_cell.length_c   1.000
_cell.angle_alpha   90.00
_cell.angle_beta   90.00
_cell.angle_gamma   90.00
#
_symmetry.space_group_name_H-M   'P 1'
#
loop_
_entity.id
_entity.type
_entity.pdbx_description
1 polymer ?
#
loop_
_entity_poly.entity_id
_entity_poly.type
_entity_poly.pdbx_seq_one_letter_code
_entity_poly.pdbx_strand_id
1 'polypeptide(L)'
;MLFILSIFSVSVAAGGYADKPTAQASELSKKYVMADESAKPSVLQDFDHLARDNPDNVNVIRSYTSILSSRGEYEKAISLLEPVNKARNNPSLLLQECMLKDRINDGDAACYKHVISLSERSGSENMDYLMALFFTDDGRFEAEMKKLAASNPSLSRDFVIFDQDKRQLLLSLYP
;
A
#
# COMPACT_ATOMS: atom_id res chain seq x y z
N MET A 1 32.24 31.53 -37.35
CA MET A 1 32.41 31.10 -35.95
C MET A 1 31.25 30.17 -35.64
N LEU A 2 31.53 28.87 -35.56
CA LEU A 2 30.55 27.80 -35.37
C LEU A 2 30.32 27.64 -33.87
N PHE A 3 29.14 28.01 -33.36
CA PHE A 3 28.74 27.68 -31.99
C PHE A 3 27.71 26.56 -32.05
N ILE A 4 28.14 25.38 -31.61
CA ILE A 4 27.34 24.19 -31.44
C ILE A 4 26.33 24.48 -30.32
N LEU A 5 25.05 24.57 -30.67
CA LEU A 5 23.96 24.59 -29.70
C LEU A 5 23.82 23.19 -29.11
N SER A 6 24.22 23.04 -27.85
CA SER A 6 23.99 21.84 -27.04
C SER A 6 22.50 21.51 -27.01
N ILE A 7 22.15 20.38 -27.60
CA ILE A 7 20.84 19.76 -27.49
C ILE A 7 20.80 19.08 -26.12
N PHE A 8 20.26 19.76 -25.12
CA PHE A 8 19.81 19.07 -23.91
C PHE A 8 18.53 18.31 -24.27
N SER A 9 18.71 17.07 -24.73
CA SER A 9 17.63 16.10 -24.77
C SER A 9 17.24 15.76 -23.35
N VAL A 10 16.31 16.51 -22.77
CA VAL A 10 15.61 16.09 -21.56
C VAL A 10 14.66 14.99 -22.00
N SER A 11 15.15 13.75 -22.00
CA SER A 11 14.33 12.56 -22.17
C SER A 11 13.43 12.45 -20.94
N VAL A 12 12.24 13.06 -21.02
CA VAL A 12 11.15 12.80 -20.08
C VAL A 12 10.68 11.37 -20.35
N ALA A 13 11.31 10.42 -19.67
CA ALA A 13 10.96 9.01 -19.77
C ALA A 13 9.60 8.77 -19.11
N ALA A 14 8.57 8.66 -19.96
CA ALA A 14 7.35 7.86 -19.86
C ALA A 14 6.90 7.38 -18.46
N GLY A 15 5.92 8.07 -17.88
CA GLY A 15 4.95 7.48 -16.94
C GLY A 15 3.61 7.35 -17.65
N GLY A 16 3.02 6.15 -17.71
CA GLY A 16 1.67 5.96 -18.25
C GLY A 16 0.70 6.92 -17.58
N TYR A 17 -0.14 7.59 -18.37
CA TYR A 17 -1.06 8.63 -17.88
C TYR A 17 -1.88 8.10 -16.70
N ALA A 18 -1.50 8.47 -15.48
CA ALA A 18 -2.36 8.31 -14.32
C ALA A 18 -3.68 9.03 -14.61
N ASP A 19 -4.81 8.39 -14.32
CA ASP A 19 -6.09 9.09 -14.38
C ASP A 19 -6.03 10.34 -13.49
N LYS A 20 -6.81 11.35 -13.84
CA LYS A 20 -6.74 12.65 -13.18
C LYS A 20 -6.88 12.55 -11.65
N PRO A 21 -7.82 11.76 -11.08
CA PRO A 21 -7.87 11.52 -9.64
C PRO A 21 -6.61 10.89 -9.05
N THR A 22 -6.04 9.87 -9.69
CA THR A 22 -4.75 9.27 -9.26
C THR A 22 -3.63 10.30 -9.26
N ALA A 23 -3.54 11.15 -10.28
CA ALA A 23 -2.55 12.23 -10.34
C ALA A 23 -2.77 13.24 -9.19
N GLN A 24 -4.01 13.62 -8.90
CA GLN A 24 -4.35 14.49 -7.78
C GLN A 24 -3.98 13.88 -6.43
N ALA A 25 -4.23 12.59 -6.22
CA ALA A 25 -3.82 11.89 -4.99
C ALA A 25 -2.30 11.87 -4.82
N SER A 26 -1.54 11.72 -5.91
CA SER A 26 -0.08 11.83 -5.89
C SER A 26 0.39 13.22 -5.48
N GLU A 27 -0.20 14.29 -6.04
CA GLU A 27 0.12 15.66 -5.67
C GLU A 27 -0.26 15.99 -4.22
N LEU A 28 -1.42 15.52 -3.75
CA LEU A 28 -1.81 15.69 -2.35
C LEU A 28 -0.87 14.93 -1.40
N SER A 29 -0.40 13.74 -1.79
CA SER A 29 0.60 12.99 -1.00
C SER A 29 1.89 13.79 -0.85
N LYS A 30 2.39 14.37 -1.94
CA LYS A 30 3.58 15.24 -1.91
C LYS A 30 3.36 16.47 -1.04
N LYS A 31 2.21 17.14 -1.21
CA LYS A 31 1.82 18.31 -0.41
C LYS A 31 1.76 17.97 1.08
N TYR A 32 1.19 16.82 1.46
CA TYR A 32 1.10 16.37 2.85
C TYR A 32 2.49 16.15 3.47
N VAL A 33 3.42 15.53 2.74
CA VAL A 33 4.80 15.30 3.20
C VAL A 33 5.56 16.61 3.41
N MET A 34 5.33 17.61 2.56
CA MET A 34 6.03 18.91 2.61
C MET A 34 5.35 19.94 3.53
N ALA A 35 4.10 19.71 3.93
CA ALA A 35 3.32 20.62 4.75
C ALA A 35 3.82 20.64 6.20
N ASP A 36 3.76 21.83 6.81
CA ASP A 36 3.84 21.96 8.26
C ASP A 36 2.57 21.40 8.94
N GLU A 37 2.64 21.20 10.25
CA GLU A 37 1.54 20.59 11.01
C GLU A 37 0.24 21.42 10.95
N SER A 38 0.33 22.74 10.77
CA SER A 38 -0.84 23.61 10.65
C SER A 38 -1.53 23.49 9.28
N ALA A 39 -0.81 23.20 8.21
CA ALA A 39 -1.37 23.00 6.87
C ALA A 39 -1.86 21.57 6.60
N LYS A 40 -1.31 20.55 7.27
CA LYS A 40 -1.70 19.13 7.10
C LYS A 40 -3.21 18.87 7.19
N PRO A 41 -3.98 19.45 8.13
CA PRO A 41 -5.43 19.27 8.18
C PRO A 41 -6.16 19.67 6.89
N SER A 42 -5.74 20.76 6.25
CA SER A 42 -6.33 21.18 4.97
C SER A 42 -6.01 20.20 3.84
N VAL A 43 -4.79 19.64 3.79
CA VAL A 43 -4.43 18.62 2.81
C VAL A 43 -5.24 17.34 3.00
N LEU A 44 -5.48 16.94 4.26
CA LEU A 44 -6.31 15.78 4.57
C LEU A 44 -7.77 16.00 4.19
N GLN A 45 -8.27 17.24 4.31
CA GLN A 45 -9.60 17.60 3.82
C GLN A 45 -9.69 17.49 2.29
N ASP A 46 -8.68 17.99 1.56
CA ASP A 46 -8.60 17.85 0.10
C ASP A 46 -8.61 16.36 -0.32
N PHE A 47 -7.88 15.51 0.41
CA PHE A 47 -7.87 14.06 0.19
C PHE A 47 -9.23 13.42 0.45
N ASP A 48 -9.88 13.81 1.54
CA ASP A 48 -11.19 13.30 1.92
C ASP A 48 -12.25 13.62 0.85
N HIS A 49 -12.22 14.84 0.30
CA HIS A 49 -13.05 15.21 -0.85
C HIS A 49 -12.72 14.36 -2.08
N LEU A 50 -11.44 14.22 -2.42
CA LEU A 50 -11.02 13.44 -3.58
C LEU A 50 -11.46 11.97 -3.48
N ALA A 51 -11.32 11.35 -2.30
CA ALA A 51 -11.73 9.97 -2.05
C ALA A 51 -13.25 9.80 -2.12
N ARG A 52 -14.04 10.75 -1.57
CA ARG A 52 -15.51 10.72 -1.65
C ARG A 52 -16.02 10.86 -3.07
N ASP A 53 -15.37 11.69 -3.89
CA ASP A 53 -15.75 11.88 -5.29
C ASP A 53 -15.32 10.70 -6.18
N ASN A 54 -14.38 9.87 -5.72
CA ASN A 54 -13.81 8.76 -6.47
C ASN A 54 -13.75 7.47 -5.62
N PRO A 55 -14.88 6.99 -5.08
CA PRO A 55 -14.90 5.94 -4.07
C PRO A 55 -14.35 4.61 -4.60
N ASP A 56 -14.46 4.35 -5.90
CA ASP A 56 -13.97 3.10 -6.51
C ASP A 56 -12.54 3.20 -7.06
N ASN A 57 -11.87 4.35 -6.92
CA ASN A 57 -10.51 4.53 -7.43
C ASN A 57 -9.48 3.96 -6.44
N VAL A 58 -8.99 2.75 -6.75
CA VAL A 58 -8.03 2.00 -5.93
C VAL A 58 -6.79 2.81 -5.56
N ASN A 59 -6.28 3.64 -6.48
CA ASN A 59 -5.06 4.41 -6.21
C ASN A 59 -5.32 5.58 -5.28
N VAL A 60 -6.43 6.30 -5.46
CA VAL A 60 -6.85 7.38 -4.53
C VAL A 60 -7.03 6.81 -3.13
N ILE A 61 -7.76 5.71 -3.01
CA ILE A 61 -8.04 5.06 -1.74
C ILE A 61 -6.75 4.57 -1.09
N ARG A 62 -5.88 3.88 -1.84
CA ARG A 62 -4.56 3.44 -1.37
C ARG A 62 -3.70 4.58 -0.82
N SER A 63 -3.60 5.68 -1.56
CA SER A 63 -2.81 6.84 -1.14
C SER A 63 -3.36 7.45 0.14
N TYR A 64 -4.68 7.62 0.22
CA TYR A 64 -5.29 8.25 1.39
C TYR A 64 -5.21 7.35 2.62
N THR A 65 -5.54 6.05 2.49
CA THR A 65 -5.50 5.10 3.61
C THR A 65 -4.09 4.92 4.14
N SER A 66 -3.06 4.94 3.28
CA SER A 66 -1.65 4.93 3.72
C SER A 66 -1.32 6.10 4.66
N ILE A 67 -1.74 7.32 4.29
CA ILE A 67 -1.55 8.51 5.14
C ILE A 67 -2.31 8.36 6.46
N LEU A 68 -3.59 7.97 6.41
CA LEU A 68 -4.40 7.77 7.61
C LEU A 68 -3.79 6.71 8.55
N SER A 69 -3.34 5.59 8.00
CA SER A 69 -2.66 4.52 8.75
C SER A 69 -1.40 5.03 9.45
N SER A 70 -0.55 5.81 8.77
CA SER A 70 0.65 6.39 9.38
C SER A 70 0.38 7.40 10.51
N ARG A 71 -0.86 7.90 10.60
CA ARG A 71 -1.32 8.86 11.61
C ARG A 71 -2.07 8.20 12.77
N GLY A 72 -2.24 6.89 12.76
CA GLY A 72 -3.07 6.18 13.74
C GLY A 72 -4.59 6.32 13.49
N GLU A 73 -5.01 6.89 12.36
CA GLU A 73 -6.43 7.06 12.01
C GLU A 73 -7.01 5.77 11.39
N TYR A 74 -6.81 4.64 12.09
CA TYR A 74 -7.05 3.29 11.57
C TYR A 74 -8.52 3.02 11.26
N GLU A 75 -9.45 3.43 12.13
CA GLU A 75 -10.89 3.24 11.91
C GLU A 75 -11.36 3.92 10.62
N LYS A 76 -10.87 5.14 10.37
CA LYS A 76 -11.18 5.87 9.14
C LYS A 76 -10.58 5.18 7.92
N ALA A 77 -9.32 4.74 8.00
CA ALA A 77 -8.68 3.99 6.92
C ALA A 77 -9.45 2.70 6.59
N ILE A 78 -9.88 1.94 7.60
CA ILE A 78 -10.69 0.73 7.44
C ILE A 78 -12.02 1.07 6.74
N SER A 79 -12.72 2.13 7.17
CA SER A 79 -14.01 2.54 6.58
C SER A 79 -13.93 2.87 5.07
N LEU A 80 -12.76 3.32 4.60
CA LEU A 80 -12.50 3.60 3.18
C LEU A 80 -12.10 2.34 2.40
N LEU A 81 -11.42 1.39 3.04
CA LEU A 81 -10.96 0.15 2.42
C LEU A 81 -12.11 -0.83 2.18
N GLU A 82 -12.98 -1.01 3.17
CA GLU A 82 -14.06 -2.02 3.15
C GLU A 82 -14.94 -2.00 1.88
N PRO A 83 -15.52 -0.87 1.44
CA PRO A 83 -16.38 -0.87 0.24
C PRO A 83 -15.61 -1.24 -1.02
N VAL A 84 -14.35 -0.79 -1.15
CA VAL A 84 -13.51 -1.07 -2.32
C VAL A 84 -13.10 -2.53 -2.36
N ASN A 85 -12.73 -3.11 -1.22
CA ASN A 85 -12.33 -4.50 -1.12
C ASN A 85 -13.51 -5.44 -1.40
N LYS A 86 -14.72 -5.10 -0.94
CA LYS A 86 -15.96 -5.83 -1.28
C LYS A 86 -16.25 -5.85 -2.78
N ALA A 87 -15.93 -4.77 -3.50
CA ALA A 87 -16.25 -4.63 -4.92
C ALA A 87 -15.15 -5.18 -5.87
N ARG A 88 -13.88 -5.01 -5.51
CA ARG A 88 -12.75 -5.19 -6.45
C ARG A 88 -11.82 -6.35 -6.12
N ASN A 89 -11.90 -6.95 -4.93
CA ASN A 89 -11.05 -8.07 -4.51
C ASN A 89 -9.54 -7.81 -4.77
N ASN A 90 -9.05 -6.61 -4.44
CA ASN A 90 -7.62 -6.27 -4.59
C ASN A 90 -6.83 -6.86 -3.42
N PRO A 91 -5.89 -7.82 -3.63
CA PRO A 91 -5.21 -8.51 -2.53
C PRO A 91 -4.43 -7.55 -1.61
N SER A 92 -3.73 -6.55 -2.17
CA SER A 92 -2.93 -5.60 -1.40
C SER A 92 -3.79 -4.70 -0.50
N LEU A 93 -4.91 -4.18 -1.02
CA LEU A 93 -5.83 -3.37 -0.20
C LEU A 93 -6.56 -4.20 0.84
N LEU A 94 -6.89 -5.46 0.52
CA LEU A 94 -7.48 -6.37 1.51
C LEU A 94 -6.46 -6.70 2.61
N LEU A 95 -5.19 -6.92 2.27
CA LEU A 95 -4.14 -7.13 3.26
C LEU A 95 -4.01 -5.92 4.20
N GLN A 96 -3.98 -4.71 3.66
CA GLN A 96 -3.95 -3.49 4.46
C GLN A 96 -5.16 -3.44 5.42
N GLU A 97 -6.36 -3.76 4.94
CA GLU A 97 -7.56 -3.82 5.78
C GLU A 97 -7.42 -4.86 6.90
N CYS A 98 -6.97 -6.08 6.59
CA CYS A 98 -6.78 -7.14 7.58
C CYS A 98 -5.79 -6.72 8.67
N MET A 99 -4.63 -6.16 8.29
CA MET A 99 -3.61 -5.74 9.25
C MET A 99 -4.06 -4.55 10.12
N LEU A 100 -4.81 -3.61 9.55
CA LEU A 100 -5.38 -2.51 10.33
C LEU A 100 -6.44 -2.99 11.32
N LYS A 101 -7.27 -3.96 10.94
CA LYS A 101 -8.25 -4.58 11.84
C LYS A 101 -7.56 -5.33 12.98
N ASP A 102 -6.51 -6.10 12.67
CA ASP A 102 -5.66 -6.81 13.64
C ASP A 102 -4.90 -5.83 14.57
N ARG A 103 -4.58 -4.63 14.08
CA ARG A 103 -3.94 -3.59 14.90
C ARG A 103 -4.87 -3.00 15.97
N ILE A 104 -6.18 -2.94 15.75
CA ILE A 104 -7.14 -2.28 16.64
C ILE A 104 -8.11 -3.24 17.36
N ASN A 105 -8.26 -4.46 16.86
CA ASN A 105 -9.10 -5.54 17.39
C ASN A 105 -8.32 -6.86 17.38
N ASP A 106 -8.94 -7.96 17.79
CA ASP A 106 -8.35 -9.28 17.61
C ASP A 106 -8.31 -9.66 16.12
N GLY A 107 -7.14 -10.10 15.63
CA GLY A 107 -6.92 -10.49 14.24
C GLY A 107 -7.86 -11.59 13.73
N ASP A 108 -8.25 -11.48 12.46
CA ASP A 108 -9.08 -12.46 11.76
C ASP A 108 -8.26 -13.27 10.75
N ALA A 109 -7.93 -14.50 11.11
CA ALA A 109 -7.22 -15.42 10.22
C ALA A 109 -7.98 -15.69 8.90
N ALA A 110 -9.31 -15.58 8.88
CA ALA A 110 -10.08 -15.74 7.65
C ALA A 110 -9.83 -14.59 6.66
N CYS A 111 -9.62 -13.37 7.15
CA CYS A 111 -9.27 -12.21 6.34
C CYS A 111 -7.96 -12.46 5.57
N TYR A 112 -6.89 -12.87 6.27
CA TYR A 112 -5.61 -13.17 5.63
C TYR A 112 -5.68 -14.38 4.68
N LYS A 113 -6.46 -15.42 5.01
CA LYS A 113 -6.71 -16.54 4.07
C LYS A 113 -7.40 -16.08 2.79
N HIS A 114 -8.25 -15.07 2.86
CA HIS A 114 -8.86 -14.49 1.68
C HIS A 114 -7.82 -13.76 0.81
N VAL A 115 -6.89 -13.00 1.43
CA VAL A 115 -5.76 -12.39 0.72
C VAL A 115 -4.94 -13.45 -0.03
N ILE A 116 -4.55 -14.54 0.66
CA ILE A 116 -3.82 -15.68 0.06
C ILE A 116 -4.55 -16.20 -1.18
N SER A 117 -5.84 -16.51 -1.05
CA SER A 117 -6.64 -17.04 -2.16
C SER A 117 -6.77 -16.07 -3.34
N LEU A 118 -6.83 -14.76 -3.09
CA LEU A 118 -6.88 -13.76 -4.16
C LEU A 118 -5.52 -13.63 -4.86
N SER A 119 -4.43 -13.58 -4.09
CA SER A 119 -3.07 -13.51 -4.62
C SER A 119 -2.73 -14.72 -5.49
N GLU A 120 -3.10 -15.93 -5.07
CA GLU A 120 -2.90 -17.16 -5.86
C GLU A 120 -3.70 -17.12 -7.16
N ARG A 121 -4.96 -16.67 -7.12
CA ARG A 121 -5.81 -16.55 -8.31
C ARG A 121 -5.29 -15.52 -9.32
N SER A 122 -4.66 -14.45 -8.85
CA SER A 122 -4.07 -13.42 -9.71
C SER A 122 -2.59 -13.65 -10.04
N GLY A 123 -1.97 -14.74 -9.55
CA GLY A 123 -0.55 -15.01 -9.71
C GLY A 123 0.36 -13.98 -9.03
N SER A 124 -0.14 -13.28 -8.02
CA SER A 124 0.55 -12.18 -7.32
C SER A 124 1.27 -12.67 -6.06
N GLU A 125 2.20 -13.60 -6.23
CA GLU A 125 3.01 -14.20 -5.15
C GLU A 125 4.19 -13.27 -4.75
N ASN A 126 3.86 -12.07 -4.27
CA ASN A 126 4.81 -11.01 -3.90
C ASN A 126 4.94 -10.89 -2.36
N MET A 127 5.51 -9.78 -1.87
CA MET A 127 5.64 -9.52 -0.42
C MET A 127 4.30 -9.52 0.33
N ASP A 128 3.21 -9.05 -0.28
CA ASP A 128 1.88 -9.04 0.35
C ASP A 128 1.37 -10.47 0.56
N TYR A 129 1.64 -11.35 -0.41
CA TYR A 129 1.33 -12.78 -0.28
C TYR A 129 2.13 -13.43 0.85
N LEU A 130 3.43 -13.16 0.95
CA LEU A 130 4.25 -13.65 2.06
C LEU A 130 3.77 -13.13 3.42
N MET A 131 3.38 -11.86 3.49
CA MET A 131 2.82 -11.25 4.69
C MET A 131 1.56 -12.00 5.14
N ALA A 132 0.64 -12.31 4.23
CA ALA A 132 -0.57 -13.05 4.55
C ALA A 132 -0.29 -14.49 5.02
N LEU A 133 0.68 -15.18 4.41
CA LEU A 133 1.14 -16.51 4.87
C LEU A 133 1.74 -16.43 6.27
N PHE A 134 2.57 -15.41 6.52
CA PHE A 134 3.19 -15.18 7.82
C PHE A 134 2.15 -14.97 8.91
N PHE A 135 1.19 -14.06 8.70
CA PHE A 135 0.13 -13.79 9.68
C PHE A 135 -0.77 -15.00 9.97
N THR A 136 -0.82 -16.00 9.08
CA THR A 136 -1.64 -17.21 9.25
C THR A 136 -0.86 -18.43 9.75
N ASP A 137 0.45 -18.31 10.03
CA ASP A 137 1.33 -19.45 10.32
C ASP A 137 1.25 -20.55 9.24
N ASP A 138 1.08 -20.14 7.98
CA ASP A 138 0.95 -21.08 6.87
C ASP A 138 2.30 -21.77 6.60
N GLY A 139 2.30 -23.11 6.61
CA GLY A 139 3.52 -23.91 6.45
C GLY A 139 4.25 -23.71 5.11
N ARG A 140 3.63 -23.04 4.14
CA ARG A 140 4.25 -22.68 2.86
C ARG A 140 5.14 -21.45 2.94
N PHE A 141 5.03 -20.62 3.98
CA PHE A 141 5.72 -19.33 4.12
C PHE A 141 7.22 -19.42 3.78
N GLU A 142 7.94 -20.34 4.41
CA GLU A 142 9.39 -20.51 4.22
C GLU A 142 9.78 -20.88 2.78
N ALA A 143 8.98 -21.75 2.15
CA ALA A 143 9.25 -22.19 0.79
C ALA A 143 8.99 -21.05 -0.22
N GLU A 144 7.88 -20.33 -0.06
CA GLU A 144 7.51 -19.21 -0.92
C GLU A 144 8.45 -18.01 -0.73
N MET A 145 8.90 -17.74 0.50
CA MET A 145 9.90 -16.70 0.76
C MET A 145 11.21 -16.99 0.04
N LYS A 146 11.71 -18.24 0.10
CA LYS A 146 12.93 -18.66 -0.61
C LYS A 146 12.77 -18.57 -2.13
N LYS A 147 11.61 -18.96 -2.66
CA LYS A 147 11.27 -18.84 -4.08
C LYS A 147 11.29 -17.37 -4.52
N LEU A 148 10.63 -16.48 -3.76
CA LEU A 148 10.61 -15.06 -4.06
C LEU A 148 12.02 -14.46 -3.99
N ALA A 149 12.81 -14.80 -2.97
CA ALA A 149 14.20 -14.38 -2.82
C ALA A 149 15.07 -14.77 -4.03
N ALA A 150 14.93 -16.02 -4.52
CA ALA A 150 15.68 -16.51 -5.67
C ALA A 150 15.29 -15.79 -6.97
N SER A 151 14.00 -15.50 -7.14
CA SER A 151 13.48 -14.79 -8.33
C SER A 151 13.73 -13.29 -8.31
N ASN A 152 13.84 -12.69 -7.11
CA ASN A 152 14.03 -11.26 -6.92
C ASN A 152 15.03 -10.97 -5.77
N PRO A 153 16.34 -11.16 -6.01
CA PRO A 153 17.35 -11.05 -4.95
C PRO A 153 17.41 -9.67 -4.27
N SER A 154 16.89 -8.62 -4.92
CA SER A 154 16.83 -7.27 -4.35
C SER A 154 15.97 -7.17 -3.08
N LEU A 155 14.98 -8.06 -2.93
CA LEU A 155 14.10 -8.14 -1.76
C LEU A 155 14.74 -8.80 -0.54
N SER A 156 15.95 -9.37 -0.68
CA SER A 156 16.56 -10.16 0.41
C SER A 156 16.71 -9.40 1.72
N ARG A 157 16.93 -8.08 1.65
CA ARG A 157 17.04 -7.22 2.85
C ARG A 157 15.67 -6.91 3.46
N ASP A 158 14.59 -7.00 2.69
CA ASP A 158 13.25 -6.67 3.14
C ASP A 158 12.63 -7.82 3.95
N PHE A 159 13.13 -9.05 3.80
CA PHE A 159 12.64 -10.20 4.56
C PHE A 159 12.96 -10.16 6.06
N VAL A 160 13.89 -9.30 6.50
CA VAL A 160 14.22 -9.10 7.92
C VAL A 160 13.01 -8.68 8.76
N ILE A 161 11.95 -8.14 8.12
CA ILE A 161 10.70 -7.81 8.81
C ILE A 161 10.03 -9.04 9.43
N PHE A 162 10.27 -10.24 8.88
CA PHE A 162 9.69 -11.50 9.36
C PHE A 162 10.45 -12.12 10.53
N ASP A 163 11.59 -11.54 10.94
CA ASP A 163 12.30 -11.95 12.16
C ASP A 163 11.58 -11.48 13.44
N GLN A 164 10.60 -10.59 13.28
CA GLN A 164 9.76 -10.06 14.37
C GLN A 164 8.57 -10.98 14.62
N ASP A 165 8.02 -10.99 15.84
CA ASP A 165 6.69 -11.56 16.04
C ASP A 165 5.61 -10.69 15.36
N LYS A 166 4.46 -11.30 15.05
CA LYS A 166 3.35 -10.68 14.32
C LYS A 166 2.90 -9.34 14.92
N ARG A 167 2.88 -9.25 16.26
CA ARG A 167 2.44 -8.04 16.95
C ARG A 167 3.47 -6.93 16.80
N GLN A 168 4.76 -7.23 16.95
CA GLN A 168 5.83 -6.25 16.74
C GLN A 168 5.89 -5.77 15.29
N LEU A 169 5.67 -6.68 14.34
CA LEU A 169 5.57 -6.31 12.93
C LEU A 169 4.41 -5.35 12.68
N LEU A 170 3.21 -5.63 13.20
CA LEU A 170 2.06 -4.70 13.09
C LEU A 170 2.35 -3.34 13.73
N LEU A 171 2.95 -3.31 14.92
CA LEU A 171 3.34 -2.05 15.59
C LEU A 171 4.37 -1.26 14.79
N SER A 172 5.28 -1.94 14.09
CA SER A 172 6.29 -1.29 13.24
C SER A 172 5.69 -0.70 11.97
N LEU A 173 4.70 -1.38 11.37
CA LEU A 173 4.00 -0.93 10.17
C LEU A 173 2.95 0.15 10.49
N TYR A 174 2.30 0.02 11.64
CA TYR A 174 1.19 0.85 12.10
C TYR A 174 1.43 1.26 13.56
N PRO A 175 2.27 2.28 13.80
CA PRO A 175 2.60 2.76 15.14
C PRO A 175 1.40 3.36 15.85
#